data_AF-A0A948RYD6-F1
#
_entry.id   AF-A0A948RYD6-F1
#
_cell.length_a   1.000
_cell.length_b   1.000
_cell.length_c   1.000
_cell.angle_alpha   90.00
_cell.angle_beta   90.00
_cell.angle_gamma   90.00
#
_symmetry.space_group_name_H-M   'P 1'
#
loop_
_entity.id
_entity.type
_entity.pdbx_description
1 polymer ?
#
loop_
_entity_poly.entity_id
_entity_poly.type
_entity_poly.pdbx_seq_one_letter_code
_entity_poly.pdbx_strand_id
1 'polypeptide(L)'
;MKVRWNIGRMNYAVPPGLYAAGHPTTESPVLVTANYKLTFDSLRKDLGRLDAWILVLDTKGINVWCAAGKGTFGTGELIHRVQQTRLAEIVSHRELILPQLGAPGVAAHEIKKGSGFRVIYGPVLAGDIRRFLENGKKATPGMRRVRFDLPARLAVVPVELVQWCGYTMMAMVLFLLLAGIHRSGYDPALLPGRGLRAALLIFIAYLAGGVVTPMLLPWIPGRAFFIKGALIGLALVAIFWGTGLLSLRSPGDRLEAVAWLMLTPAITAFMAMNYTGASTYTSLSGVKREMHFAVPAQIAGAVIGLVFWIARLFFV
;
A
#
# COMPACT_ATOMS: atom_id res chain seq x y z
N MET A 1 12.16 4.53 10.07
CA MET A 1 12.34 3.15 9.55
C MET A 1 11.31 2.17 10.12
N LYS A 2 11.14 2.05 11.45
CA LYS A 2 10.20 1.11 12.13
C LYS A 2 8.78 1.02 11.52
N VAL A 3 8.13 2.15 11.26
CA VAL A 3 6.74 2.19 10.76
C VAL A 3 6.59 1.66 9.33
N ARG A 4 7.66 1.74 8.51
CA ARG A 4 7.69 1.12 7.16
C ARG A 4 7.74 -0.40 7.22
N TRP A 5 8.08 -0.96 8.38
CA TRP A 5 8.03 -2.39 8.67
C TRP A 5 6.81 -2.76 9.51
N ASN A 6 5.75 -1.93 9.48
CA ASN A 6 4.52 -2.11 10.26
C ASN A 6 4.67 -2.07 11.80
N ILE A 7 5.85 -1.80 12.33
CA ILE A 7 6.09 -1.79 13.78
C ILE A 7 5.51 -0.51 14.40
N GLY A 8 4.52 -0.67 15.29
CA GLY A 8 3.86 0.43 16.00
C GLY A 8 3.04 1.36 15.11
N ARG A 9 2.73 0.95 13.87
CA ARG A 9 2.09 1.79 12.85
C ARG A 9 0.72 2.32 13.27
N MET A 10 -0.09 1.50 13.94
CA MET A 10 -1.47 1.84 14.31
C MET A 10 -1.56 2.96 15.37
N ASN A 11 -0.49 3.16 16.15
CA ASN A 11 -0.44 4.17 17.22
C ASN A 11 0.55 5.30 16.88
N TYR A 12 0.92 5.45 15.60
CA TYR A 12 1.94 6.41 15.18
C TYR A 12 1.33 7.77 14.79
N ALA A 13 0.86 8.51 15.80
CA ALA A 13 0.19 9.80 15.63
C ALA A 13 0.80 10.92 16.49
N VAL A 14 0.51 12.16 16.11
CA VAL A 14 0.72 13.36 16.94
C VAL A 14 -0.63 13.87 17.46
N PRO A 15 -0.70 14.60 18.58
CA PRO A 15 -1.93 15.25 18.99
C PRO A 15 -2.46 16.20 17.89
N PRO A 16 -3.76 16.21 17.59
CA PRO A 16 -4.37 17.23 16.74
C PRO A 16 -4.26 18.61 17.39
N GLY A 17 -4.03 19.66 16.60
CA GLY A 17 -3.85 21.01 17.12
C GLY A 17 -3.04 21.92 16.20
N LEU A 18 -2.61 23.06 16.73
CA LEU A 18 -1.79 24.03 16.02
C LEU A 18 -0.34 23.96 16.51
N TYR A 19 0.59 23.88 15.57
CA TYR A 19 2.03 23.78 15.86
C TYR A 19 2.79 24.90 15.13
N ALA A 20 3.82 25.43 15.78
CA ALA A 20 4.77 26.34 15.16
C ALA A 20 5.91 25.56 14.49
N ALA A 21 6.20 25.87 13.23
CA ALA A 21 7.46 25.54 12.59
C ALA A 21 8.33 26.80 12.54
N GLY A 22 9.49 26.77 13.20
CA GLY A 22 10.33 27.96 13.38
C GLY A 22 9.69 28.98 14.32
N HIS A 23 9.72 30.25 13.93
CA HIS A 23 9.17 31.39 14.66
C HIS A 23 8.08 32.11 13.84
N PRO A 24 6.93 31.46 13.61
CA PRO A 24 5.88 32.02 12.78
C PRO A 24 5.26 33.28 13.40
N THR A 25 4.94 34.24 12.53
CA THR A 25 4.27 35.50 12.89
C THR A 25 2.77 35.42 12.53
N THR A 26 2.04 36.51 12.74
CA THR A 26 0.62 36.63 12.34
C THR A 26 0.41 36.57 10.82
N GLU A 27 1.47 36.85 10.04
CA GLU A 27 1.47 36.83 8.57
C GLU A 27 1.97 35.49 7.99
N SER A 28 2.52 34.61 8.83
CA SER A 28 3.08 33.32 8.39
C SER A 28 2.00 32.38 7.84
N PRO A 29 2.31 31.60 6.78
CA PRO A 29 1.33 30.72 6.16
C PRO A 29 0.84 29.63 7.11
N VAL A 30 -0.44 29.27 6.98
CA VAL A 30 -1.04 28.13 7.68
C VAL A 30 -1.10 26.92 6.74
N LEU A 31 -0.36 25.88 7.09
CA LEU A 31 -0.28 24.60 6.39
C LEU A 31 -1.14 23.56 7.12
N VAL A 32 -2.09 22.95 6.43
CA VAL A 32 -2.98 21.93 7.02
C VAL A 32 -2.42 20.54 6.75
N THR A 33 -2.42 19.67 7.75
CA THR A 33 -1.95 18.28 7.59
C THR A 33 -2.72 17.30 8.47
N ALA A 34 -2.44 16.02 8.29
CA ALA A 34 -3.03 14.91 9.04
C ALA A 34 -2.20 14.59 10.30
N ASN A 35 -2.83 14.03 11.34
CA ASN A 35 -2.13 13.66 12.57
C ASN A 35 -1.31 12.36 12.51
N TYR A 36 -1.20 11.72 11.34
CA TYR A 36 -0.24 10.63 11.15
C TYR A 36 1.19 11.17 11.25
N LYS A 37 1.95 10.70 12.25
CA LYS A 37 3.24 11.30 12.62
C LYS A 37 4.26 11.29 11.48
N LEU A 38 4.26 10.27 10.63
CA LEU A 38 5.15 10.24 9.46
C LEU A 38 4.83 11.36 8.45
N THR A 39 3.54 11.67 8.27
CA THR A 39 3.11 12.78 7.40
C THR A 39 3.50 14.13 8.02
N PHE A 40 3.28 14.30 9.31
CA PHE A 40 3.66 15.51 10.05
C PHE A 40 5.18 15.75 10.05
N ASP A 41 5.97 14.71 10.36
CA ASP A 41 7.43 14.80 10.39
C ASP A 41 8.00 15.06 8.98
N SER A 42 7.42 14.46 7.94
CA SER A 42 7.81 14.73 6.55
C SER A 42 7.54 16.18 6.16
N LEU A 43 6.39 16.73 6.55
CA LEU A 43 6.09 18.14 6.33
C LEU A 43 7.12 19.01 7.04
N ARG A 44 7.31 18.83 8.34
CA ARG A 44 8.26 19.63 9.13
C ARG A 44 9.69 19.58 8.58
N LYS A 45 10.15 18.41 8.17
CA LYS A 45 11.47 18.22 7.56
C LYS A 45 11.64 19.08 6.30
N ASP A 46 10.61 19.09 5.43
CA ASP A 46 10.68 19.76 4.14
C ASP A 46 10.46 21.28 4.22
N LEU A 47 9.94 21.79 5.35
CA LEU A 47 9.84 23.23 5.59
C LEU A 47 11.21 23.89 5.81
N GLY A 48 12.21 23.15 6.31
CA GLY A 48 13.55 23.68 6.55
C GLY A 48 13.53 24.91 7.47
N ARG A 49 13.87 26.08 6.93
CA ARG A 49 13.87 27.39 7.63
C ARG A 49 12.61 28.22 7.42
N LEU A 50 11.57 27.68 6.78
CA LEU A 50 10.33 28.39 6.55
C LEU A 50 9.52 28.46 7.85
N ASP A 51 9.25 29.68 8.33
CA ASP A 51 8.37 29.92 9.46
C ASP A 51 6.90 29.76 9.05
N ALA A 52 6.20 28.79 9.65
CA ALA A 52 4.83 28.47 9.29
C ALA A 52 4.02 27.93 10.48
N TRP A 53 2.71 28.16 10.43
CA TRP A 53 1.76 27.50 11.31
C TRP A 53 1.34 26.16 10.69
N ILE A 54 1.37 25.07 11.46
CA ILE A 54 0.91 23.75 11.02
C ILE A 54 -0.36 23.39 11.77
N LEU A 55 -1.49 23.39 11.08
CA LEU A 55 -2.78 22.93 11.61
C LEU A 55 -2.94 21.43 11.35
N VAL A 56 -2.90 20.66 12.42
CA VAL A 56 -2.97 19.19 12.38
C VAL A 56 -4.41 18.74 12.69
N LEU A 57 -5.03 18.07 11.71
CA LEU A 57 -6.38 17.50 11.83
C LEU A 57 -6.36 16.12 12.48
N ASP A 58 -7.42 15.77 13.20
CA ASP A 58 -7.60 14.43 13.75
C ASP A 58 -8.05 13.43 12.67
N THR A 59 -7.08 12.78 12.03
CA THR A 59 -7.33 11.76 11.02
C THR A 59 -7.21 10.34 11.57
N LYS A 60 -7.23 10.17 12.90
CA LYS A 60 -7.06 8.88 13.59
C LYS A 60 -5.74 8.17 13.21
N GLY A 61 -4.66 8.94 13.05
CA GLY A 61 -3.36 8.41 12.68
C GLY A 61 -3.25 7.94 11.23
N ILE A 62 -4.14 8.41 10.34
CA ILE A 62 -4.14 8.07 8.91
C ILE A 62 -3.55 9.23 8.11
N ASN A 63 -2.75 8.93 7.08
CA ASN A 63 -2.18 9.95 6.19
C ASN A 63 -3.26 10.76 5.45
N VAL A 64 -2.89 11.91 4.90
CA VAL A 64 -3.79 12.85 4.19
C VAL A 64 -4.66 12.15 3.13
N TRP A 65 -4.05 11.41 2.21
CA TRP A 65 -4.77 10.90 1.03
C TRP A 65 -5.79 9.82 1.43
N CYS A 66 -5.38 8.87 2.27
CA CYS A 66 -6.28 7.84 2.77
C CYS A 66 -7.37 8.42 3.68
N ALA A 67 -7.04 9.41 4.52
CA ALA A 67 -7.98 10.06 5.42
C ALA A 67 -9.01 10.91 4.66
N ALA A 68 -8.61 11.57 3.57
CA ALA A 68 -9.51 12.33 2.72
C ALA A 68 -10.52 11.40 2.02
N GLY A 69 -10.06 10.27 1.48
CA GLY A 69 -10.94 9.26 0.90
C GLY A 69 -11.91 8.61 1.91
N LYS A 70 -11.53 8.55 3.20
CA LYS A 70 -12.38 8.06 4.30
C LYS A 70 -13.24 9.15 4.96
N GLY A 71 -13.00 10.42 4.64
CA GLY A 71 -13.72 11.57 5.22
C GLY A 71 -13.20 12.08 6.57
N THR A 72 -12.18 11.47 7.18
CA THR A 72 -11.59 11.97 8.45
C THR A 72 -10.68 13.18 8.25
N PHE A 73 -10.03 13.28 7.09
CA PHE A 73 -9.48 14.56 6.60
C PHE A 73 -10.58 15.27 5.82
N GLY A 74 -11.55 15.85 6.55
CA GLY A 74 -12.81 16.31 5.99
C GLY A 74 -13.17 17.74 6.34
N THR A 75 -14.20 18.28 5.66
CA THR A 75 -14.69 19.65 5.87
C THR A 75 -15.03 19.92 7.34
N GLY A 76 -15.83 19.04 7.96
CA GLY A 76 -16.30 19.22 9.34
C GLY A 76 -15.16 19.26 10.35
N GLU A 77 -14.22 18.31 10.25
CA GLU A 77 -13.03 18.28 11.11
C GLU A 77 -12.16 19.52 10.91
N LEU A 78 -11.97 19.99 9.68
CA LEU A 78 -11.19 21.21 9.42
C LEU A 78 -11.84 22.45 10.05
N ILE A 79 -13.15 22.63 9.90
CA ILE A 79 -13.89 23.75 10.53
C ILE A 79 -13.75 23.68 12.05
N HIS A 80 -14.02 22.49 12.61
CA HIS A 80 -13.91 22.25 14.05
C HIS A 80 -12.51 22.58 14.55
N ARG A 81 -11.46 22.14 13.85
CA ARG A 81 -10.08 22.37 14.27
C ARG A 81 -9.68 23.84 14.21
N VAL A 82 -10.09 24.57 13.16
CA VAL A 82 -9.88 26.03 13.06
C VAL A 82 -10.50 26.78 14.24
N GLN A 83 -11.71 26.41 14.64
CA GLN A 83 -12.42 27.02 15.78
C GLN A 83 -11.78 26.64 17.12
N GLN A 84 -11.47 25.36 17.33
CA GLN A 84 -10.85 24.86 18.57
C GLN A 84 -9.49 25.49 18.83
N THR A 85 -8.68 25.70 17.80
CA THR A 85 -7.36 26.35 17.95
C THR A 85 -7.43 27.88 17.93
N ARG A 86 -8.63 28.48 17.82
CA ARG A 86 -8.85 29.92 17.69
C ARG A 86 -7.94 30.57 16.65
N LEU A 87 -7.75 29.89 15.51
CA LEU A 87 -6.75 30.28 14.50
C LEU A 87 -6.96 31.73 14.00
N ALA A 88 -8.22 32.19 13.98
CA ALA A 88 -8.61 33.54 13.61
C ALA A 88 -7.99 34.66 14.47
N GLU A 89 -7.59 34.35 15.70
CA GLU A 89 -6.94 35.25 16.66
C GLU A 89 -5.40 35.22 16.52
N ILE A 90 -4.87 34.18 15.88
CA ILE A 90 -3.42 33.91 15.78
C ILE A 90 -2.84 34.47 14.48
N VAL A 91 -3.60 34.41 13.38
CA VAL A 91 -3.18 34.94 12.07
C VAL A 91 -4.07 36.09 11.62
N SER A 92 -3.45 37.10 10.98
CA SER A 92 -4.12 38.29 10.47
C SER A 92 -4.90 38.02 9.18
N HIS A 93 -4.57 36.95 8.47
CA HIS A 93 -5.20 36.55 7.21
C HIS A 93 -6.25 35.44 7.41
N ARG A 94 -6.96 35.09 6.33
CA ARG A 94 -7.99 34.04 6.32
C ARG A 94 -7.73 33.03 5.20
N GLU A 95 -6.56 32.41 5.24
CA GLU A 95 -6.11 31.45 4.23
C GLU A 95 -5.56 30.18 4.85
N LEU A 96 -5.94 29.04 4.28
CA LEU A 96 -5.45 27.70 4.67
C LEU A 96 -4.85 27.03 3.45
N ILE A 97 -3.61 26.57 3.56
CA ILE A 97 -2.93 25.83 2.50
C ILE A 97 -3.10 24.33 2.77
N LEU A 98 -3.90 23.68 1.94
CA LEU A 98 -4.16 22.24 2.04
C LEU A 98 -3.31 21.46 1.04
N PRO A 99 -2.89 20.24 1.37
CA PRO A 99 -2.27 19.33 0.42
C PRO A 99 -3.24 18.96 -0.71
N GLN A 100 -2.72 18.86 -1.94
CA GLN A 100 -3.54 18.57 -3.12
C GLN A 100 -4.37 17.28 -3.00
N LEU A 101 -3.81 16.24 -2.37
CA LEU A 101 -4.46 14.94 -2.18
C LEU A 101 -5.54 14.95 -1.08
N GLY A 102 -5.71 16.06 -0.35
CA GLY A 102 -6.81 16.26 0.60
C GLY A 102 -8.10 16.72 -0.06
N ALA A 103 -8.05 17.17 -1.31
CA ALA A 103 -9.20 17.75 -2.01
C ALA A 103 -10.47 16.87 -2.06
N PRO A 104 -10.39 15.53 -2.21
CA PRO A 104 -11.59 14.68 -2.23
C PRO A 104 -12.41 14.71 -0.94
N GLY A 105 -11.80 15.04 0.20
CA GLY A 105 -12.48 15.09 1.50
C GLY A 105 -12.96 16.49 1.91
N VAL A 106 -12.53 17.55 1.21
CA VAL A 106 -12.72 18.94 1.66
C VAL A 106 -13.48 19.78 0.64
N ALA A 107 -14.66 20.24 1.05
CA ALA A 107 -15.47 21.20 0.31
C ALA A 107 -15.04 22.63 0.65
N ALA A 108 -14.17 23.22 -0.18
CA ALA A 108 -13.60 24.56 0.05
C ALA A 108 -14.64 25.67 0.27
N HIS A 109 -15.80 25.58 -0.37
CA HIS A 109 -16.88 26.56 -0.23
C HIS A 109 -17.58 26.46 1.13
N GLU A 110 -17.72 25.25 1.68
CA GLU A 110 -18.25 25.03 3.03
C GLU A 110 -17.26 25.50 4.10
N ILE A 111 -15.95 25.28 3.90
CA ILE A 111 -14.91 25.84 4.79
C ILE A 111 -15.05 27.35 4.87
N LYS A 112 -15.14 28.04 3.71
CA LYS A 112 -15.29 29.49 3.69
C LYS A 112 -16.53 29.97 4.43
N LYS A 113 -17.67 29.27 4.28
CA LYS A 113 -18.91 29.59 4.99
C LYS A 113 -18.81 29.34 6.50
N GLY A 114 -18.21 28.22 6.91
CA GLY A 114 -18.21 27.76 8.30
C GLY A 114 -17.07 28.32 9.17
N SER A 115 -15.95 28.74 8.57
CA SER A 115 -14.81 29.29 9.31
C SER A 115 -14.34 30.67 8.85
N GLY A 116 -14.83 31.15 7.70
CA GLY A 116 -14.34 32.38 7.08
C GLY A 116 -13.00 32.23 6.34
N PHE A 117 -12.32 31.08 6.46
CA PHE A 117 -11.04 30.84 5.81
C PHE A 117 -11.22 30.36 4.36
N ARG A 118 -10.42 30.92 3.45
CA ARG A 118 -10.29 30.42 2.08
C ARG A 118 -9.29 29.26 2.04
N VAL A 119 -9.69 28.16 1.42
CA VAL A 119 -8.80 27.03 1.10
C VAL A 119 -8.02 27.32 -0.17
N ILE A 120 -6.70 27.11 -0.10
CA ILE A 120 -5.79 27.11 -1.24
C ILE A 120 -5.14 25.73 -1.32
N TYR A 121 -5.27 25.06 -2.45
CA TYR A 121 -4.61 23.77 -2.66
C TYR A 121 -3.16 23.97 -3.06
N GLY A 122 -2.26 23.58 -2.16
CA GLY A 122 -0.82 23.55 -2.35
C GLY A 122 -0.34 22.33 -3.14
N PRO A 123 0.97 22.06 -3.15
CA PRO A 123 1.55 20.95 -3.88
C PRO A 123 1.17 19.57 -3.29
N VAL A 124 1.43 18.52 -4.06
CA VAL A 124 1.35 17.12 -3.61
C VAL A 124 2.47 16.79 -2.62
N LEU A 125 3.69 17.26 -2.89
CA LEU A 125 4.89 16.99 -2.08
C LEU A 125 5.23 18.19 -1.21
N ALA A 126 5.61 17.93 0.04
CA ALA A 126 5.95 18.99 0.99
C ALA A 126 7.21 19.79 0.57
N GLY A 127 8.19 19.13 -0.05
CA GLY A 127 9.38 19.79 -0.60
C GLY A 127 9.10 20.90 -1.63
N ASP A 128 7.94 20.91 -2.26
CA ASP A 128 7.54 21.95 -3.22
C ASP A 128 6.90 23.19 -2.56
N ILE A 129 6.61 23.16 -1.25
CA ILE A 129 5.85 24.22 -0.55
C ILE A 129 6.54 25.57 -0.67
N ARG A 130 7.86 25.63 -0.48
CA ARG A 130 8.61 26.89 -0.55
C ARG A 130 8.48 27.52 -1.94
N ARG A 131 8.75 26.75 -2.99
CA ARG A 131 8.63 27.22 -4.38
C ARG A 131 7.18 27.60 -4.72
N PHE A 132 6.21 26.89 -4.16
CA PHE A 132 4.79 27.23 -4.30
C PHE A 132 4.45 28.60 -3.68
N LEU A 133 4.98 28.90 -2.49
CA LEU A 133 4.79 30.18 -1.82
C LEU A 133 5.48 31.32 -2.58
N GLU A 134 6.73 31.12 -3.01
CA GLU A 134 7.50 32.08 -3.82
C GLU A 134 6.80 32.40 -5.15
N ASN A 135 6.09 31.43 -5.73
CA ASN A 135 5.25 31.61 -6.93
C ASN A 135 3.86 32.24 -6.63
N GLY A 136 3.69 32.92 -5.51
CA GLY A 136 2.44 33.58 -5.15
C GLY A 136 1.28 32.59 -4.92
N LYS A 137 1.58 31.44 -4.31
CA LYS A 137 0.59 30.38 -3.99
C LYS A 137 -0.08 29.77 -5.23
N LYS A 138 0.65 29.67 -6.35
CA LYS A 138 0.19 29.04 -7.60
C LYS A 138 0.92 27.72 -7.85
N ALA A 139 0.20 26.61 -7.72
CA ALA A 139 0.74 25.27 -7.96
C ALA A 139 0.92 24.99 -9.46
N THR A 140 2.18 24.75 -9.87
CA THR A 140 2.52 24.37 -11.25
C THR A 140 1.96 22.97 -11.60
N PRO A 141 1.82 22.63 -12.90
CA PRO A 141 1.37 21.29 -13.30
C PRO A 141 2.21 20.15 -12.72
N GLY A 142 3.53 20.35 -12.53
CA GLY A 142 4.42 19.36 -11.92
C GLY A 142 4.10 19.09 -10.45
N MET A 143 3.83 20.15 -9.68
CA MET A 143 3.48 20.08 -8.25
C MET A 143 2.16 19.35 -7.98
N ARG A 144 1.31 19.19 -9.01
CA ARG A 144 0.02 18.51 -8.93
C ARG A 144 0.08 17.02 -9.26
N ARG A 145 1.24 16.51 -9.70
CA ARG A 145 1.41 15.11 -10.13
C ARG A 145 2.11 14.29 -9.05
N VAL A 146 1.54 13.15 -8.70
CA VAL A 146 2.22 12.10 -7.93
C VAL A 146 3.09 11.30 -8.90
N ARG A 147 4.40 11.23 -8.64
CA ARG A 147 5.29 10.32 -9.34
C ARG A 147 5.39 9.01 -8.56
N PHE A 148 5.05 7.91 -9.20
CA PHE A 148 5.16 6.57 -8.61
C PHE A 148 6.29 5.81 -9.31
N ASP A 149 7.50 6.37 -9.20
CA ASP A 149 8.73 5.84 -9.79
C ASP A 149 9.28 4.68 -8.94
N LEU A 150 10.31 3.98 -9.43
CA LEU A 150 10.85 2.79 -8.78
C LEU A 150 11.15 2.96 -7.28
N PRO A 151 11.78 4.05 -6.80
CA PRO A 151 12.02 4.25 -5.37
C PRO A 151 10.72 4.35 -4.56
N ALA A 152 9.69 5.00 -5.09
CA ALA A 152 8.40 5.13 -4.43
C ALA A 152 7.69 3.76 -4.33
N ARG A 153 7.81 2.92 -5.37
CA ARG A 153 7.26 1.56 -5.38
C ARG A 153 7.93 0.68 -4.35
N LEU A 154 9.27 0.66 -4.34
CA LEU A 154 10.05 -0.14 -3.39
C LEU A 154 9.88 0.34 -1.95
N ALA A 155 9.56 1.61 -1.72
CA ALA A 155 9.33 2.15 -0.38
C ALA A 155 8.07 1.59 0.31
N VAL A 156 7.14 0.99 -0.44
CA VAL A 156 5.90 0.35 0.05
C VAL A 156 6.09 -1.16 0.26
N VAL A 157 7.00 -1.79 -0.47
CA VAL A 157 7.25 -3.25 -0.41
C VAL A 157 7.40 -3.79 1.03
N PRO A 158 8.21 -3.19 1.93
CA PRO A 158 8.43 -3.77 3.25
C PRO A 158 7.15 -3.91 4.09
N VAL A 159 6.22 -2.96 4.00
CA VAL A 159 5.00 -3.05 4.80
C VAL A 159 4.05 -4.12 4.27
N GLU A 160 3.94 -4.25 2.95
CA GLU A 160 3.12 -5.29 2.32
C GLU A 160 3.64 -6.67 2.65
N LEU A 161 4.96 -6.86 2.62
CA LEU A 161 5.57 -8.13 3.03
C LEU A 161 5.27 -8.41 4.52
N VAL A 162 5.59 -7.49 5.43
CA VAL A 162 5.36 -7.76 6.87
C VAL A 162 3.89 -8.06 7.18
N GLN A 163 2.96 -7.37 6.52
CA GLN A 163 1.52 -7.56 6.71
C GLN A 163 1.05 -8.98 6.36
N TRP A 164 1.63 -9.58 5.32
CA TRP A 164 1.23 -10.91 4.83
C TRP A 164 2.18 -12.04 5.25
N CYS A 165 3.34 -11.72 5.84
CA CYS A 165 4.36 -12.68 6.25
C CYS A 165 3.81 -13.79 7.15
N GLY A 166 2.99 -13.45 8.16
CA GLY A 166 2.42 -14.45 9.08
C GLY A 166 1.54 -15.48 8.37
N TYR A 167 0.70 -15.04 7.43
CA TYR A 167 -0.14 -15.95 6.64
C TYR A 167 0.69 -16.82 5.68
N THR A 168 1.72 -16.25 5.05
CA THR A 168 2.65 -16.99 4.21
C THR A 168 3.41 -18.05 5.02
N MET A 169 3.90 -17.71 6.22
CA MET A 169 4.57 -18.66 7.11
C MET A 169 3.63 -19.80 7.53
N MET A 170 2.38 -19.47 7.88
CA MET A 170 1.37 -20.48 8.21
C MET A 170 1.11 -21.43 7.02
N ALA A 171 1.00 -20.90 5.81
CA ALA A 171 0.86 -21.71 4.60
C ALA A 171 2.09 -22.58 4.34
N MET A 172 3.31 -22.05 4.50
CA MET A 172 4.55 -22.82 4.36
C MET A 172 4.63 -23.96 5.38
N VAL A 173 4.31 -23.70 6.64
CA VAL A 173 4.28 -24.72 7.71
C VAL A 173 3.22 -25.77 7.40
N LEU A 174 2.03 -25.37 6.95
CA LEU A 174 0.97 -26.29 6.57
C LEU A 174 1.41 -27.22 5.44
N PHE A 175 1.98 -26.69 4.35
CA PHE A 175 2.49 -27.50 3.24
C PHE A 175 3.66 -28.38 3.68
N LEU A 176 4.53 -27.89 4.55
CA LEU A 176 5.61 -28.69 5.11
C LEU A 176 5.02 -29.89 5.87
N LEU A 177 4.11 -29.66 6.82
CA LEU A 177 3.50 -30.72 7.62
C LEU A 177 2.73 -31.72 6.75
N LEU A 178 1.94 -31.27 5.78
CA LEU A 178 1.17 -32.13 4.90
C LEU A 178 2.05 -32.98 3.97
N ALA A 179 3.28 -32.55 3.66
CA ALA A 179 4.16 -33.26 2.75
C ALA A 179 4.60 -34.64 3.26
N GLY A 180 4.52 -34.88 4.57
CA GLY A 180 4.77 -36.19 5.18
C GLY A 180 3.65 -37.20 4.96
N ILE A 181 2.48 -36.78 4.48
CA ILE A 181 1.37 -37.70 4.17
C ILE A 181 1.71 -38.50 2.91
N HIS A 182 1.54 -39.81 3.00
CA HIS A 182 1.71 -40.76 1.91
C HIS A 182 0.63 -41.86 1.98
N ARG A 183 0.50 -42.70 0.93
CA ARG A 183 -0.48 -43.80 0.87
C ARG A 183 -0.44 -44.75 2.08
N SER A 184 0.74 -44.94 2.65
CA SER A 184 1.02 -45.88 3.75
C SER A 184 0.95 -45.24 5.14
N GLY A 185 0.60 -43.94 5.24
CA GLY A 185 0.58 -43.20 6.50
C GLY A 185 1.46 -41.95 6.46
N TYR A 186 1.91 -41.51 7.63
CA TYR A 186 2.76 -40.33 7.76
C TYR A 186 4.23 -40.71 7.88
N ASP A 187 5.07 -40.17 6.99
CA ASP A 187 6.51 -40.36 7.01
C ASP A 187 7.24 -39.01 7.13
N PRO A 188 7.82 -38.71 8.32
CA PRO A 188 8.62 -37.50 8.52
C PRO A 188 9.86 -37.39 7.62
N ALA A 189 10.38 -38.50 7.08
CA ALA A 189 11.57 -38.47 6.22
C ALA A 189 11.33 -37.71 4.89
N LEU A 190 10.07 -37.53 4.50
CA LEU A 190 9.69 -36.80 3.27
C LEU A 190 9.67 -35.26 3.47
N LEU A 191 9.68 -34.78 4.72
CA LEU A 191 9.61 -33.35 5.07
C LEU A 191 10.77 -32.53 4.46
N PRO A 192 12.05 -32.93 4.58
CA PRO A 192 13.16 -32.10 4.11
C PRO A 192 13.24 -31.98 2.59
N GLY A 193 12.77 -33.00 1.86
CA GLY A 193 12.76 -32.99 0.40
C GLY A 193 11.51 -32.30 -0.15
N ARG A 194 10.34 -32.91 0.09
CA ARG A 194 9.07 -32.49 -0.52
C ARG A 194 8.50 -31.27 0.19
N GLY A 195 8.47 -31.29 1.52
CA GLY A 195 7.90 -30.21 2.33
C GLY A 195 8.68 -28.91 2.20
N LEU A 196 10.00 -28.98 2.32
CA LEU A 196 10.87 -27.81 2.16
C LEU A 196 10.79 -27.22 0.75
N ARG A 197 10.73 -28.06 -0.30
CA ARG A 197 10.53 -27.57 -1.67
C ARG A 197 9.21 -26.83 -1.81
N ALA A 198 8.11 -27.39 -1.32
CA ALA A 198 6.81 -26.72 -1.39
C ALA A 198 6.80 -25.38 -0.63
N ALA A 199 7.38 -25.34 0.57
CA ALA A 199 7.54 -24.12 1.34
C ALA A 199 8.40 -23.07 0.59
N LEU A 200 9.48 -23.51 -0.06
CA LEU A 200 10.33 -22.64 -0.87
C LEU A 200 9.57 -22.05 -2.06
N LEU A 201 8.79 -22.86 -2.79
CA LEU A 201 8.00 -22.37 -3.94
C LEU A 201 6.94 -21.34 -3.51
N ILE A 202 6.27 -21.55 -2.38
CA ILE A 202 5.36 -20.54 -1.78
C ILE A 202 6.12 -19.27 -1.44
N PHE A 203 7.28 -19.38 -0.80
CA PHE A 203 8.08 -18.24 -0.41
C PHE A 203 8.56 -17.42 -1.62
N ILE A 204 9.02 -18.09 -2.69
CA ILE A 204 9.42 -17.43 -3.93
C ILE A 204 8.21 -16.75 -4.60
N ALA A 205 7.05 -17.42 -4.67
CA ALA A 205 5.83 -16.83 -5.23
C ALA A 205 5.40 -15.57 -4.44
N TYR A 206 5.46 -15.64 -3.12
CA TYR A 206 5.19 -14.52 -2.23
C TYR A 206 6.14 -13.34 -2.48
N LEU A 207 7.45 -13.58 -2.60
CA LEU A 207 8.43 -12.54 -2.93
C LEU A 207 8.27 -11.99 -4.35
N ALA A 208 7.94 -12.83 -5.34
CA ALA A 208 7.69 -12.40 -6.70
C ALA A 208 6.46 -11.48 -6.78
N GLY A 209 5.38 -11.83 -6.09
CA GLY A 209 4.19 -11.00 -5.97
C GLY A 209 4.47 -9.68 -5.23
N GLY A 210 5.16 -9.75 -4.08
CA GLY A 210 5.40 -8.58 -3.22
C GLY A 210 6.57 -7.69 -3.65
N VAL A 211 7.55 -8.17 -4.42
CA VAL A 211 8.75 -7.38 -4.77
C VAL A 211 8.84 -7.18 -6.28
N VAL A 212 8.78 -8.26 -7.05
CA VAL A 212 9.01 -8.21 -8.50
C VAL A 212 7.85 -7.51 -9.22
N THR A 213 6.61 -7.77 -8.81
CA THR A 213 5.44 -7.14 -9.43
C THR A 213 5.44 -5.61 -9.32
N PRO A 214 5.58 -4.98 -8.13
CA PRO A 214 5.65 -3.52 -8.05
C PRO A 214 6.92 -2.96 -8.71
N MET A 215 8.04 -3.69 -8.70
CA MET A 215 9.26 -3.28 -9.40
C MET A 215 9.02 -3.15 -10.91
N LEU A 216 8.33 -4.13 -11.51
CA LEU A 216 8.12 -4.22 -12.95
C LEU A 216 6.79 -3.62 -13.45
N LEU A 217 6.02 -2.99 -12.56
CA LEU A 217 4.64 -2.56 -12.81
C LEU A 217 4.37 -1.84 -14.16
N PRO A 218 5.23 -0.93 -14.67
CA PRO A 218 5.00 -0.23 -15.94
C PRO A 218 5.18 -1.11 -17.17
N TRP A 219 6.00 -2.15 -17.06
CA TRP A 219 6.34 -3.02 -18.18
C TRP A 219 5.42 -4.24 -18.27
N ILE A 220 4.75 -4.61 -17.16
CA ILE A 220 3.80 -5.72 -17.18
C ILE A 220 2.51 -5.27 -17.90
N PRO A 221 2.05 -5.99 -18.93
CA PRO A 221 0.85 -5.60 -19.67
C PRO A 221 -0.42 -5.73 -18.82
N GLY A 222 -1.46 -5.01 -19.24
CA GLY A 222 -2.77 -4.99 -18.57
C GLY A 222 -2.95 -3.83 -17.60
N ARG A 223 -4.22 -3.53 -17.28
CA ARG A 223 -4.62 -2.44 -16.36
C ARG A 223 -4.83 -2.93 -14.92
N ALA A 224 -5.38 -4.13 -14.76
CA ALA A 224 -5.69 -4.71 -13.45
C ALA A 224 -4.43 -5.30 -12.79
N PHE A 225 -4.29 -5.08 -11.47
CA PHE A 225 -3.17 -5.60 -10.68
C PHE A 225 -3.17 -7.13 -10.61
N PHE A 226 -4.34 -7.76 -10.50
CA PHE A 226 -4.42 -9.22 -10.45
C PHE A 226 -3.89 -9.85 -11.74
N ILE A 227 -4.14 -9.24 -12.91
CA ILE A 227 -3.61 -9.72 -14.21
C ILE A 227 -2.10 -9.57 -14.21
N LYS A 228 -1.58 -8.41 -13.80
CA LYS A 228 -0.13 -8.17 -13.74
C LYS A 228 0.57 -9.18 -12.83
N GLY A 229 0.02 -9.42 -11.63
CA GLY A 229 0.56 -10.41 -10.71
C GLY A 229 0.44 -11.83 -11.22
N ALA A 230 -0.68 -12.20 -11.85
CA ALA A 230 -0.87 -13.52 -12.45
C ALA A 230 0.15 -13.79 -13.57
N LEU A 231 0.44 -12.80 -14.42
CA LEU A 231 1.46 -12.90 -15.47
C LEU A 231 2.86 -13.14 -14.89
N ILE A 232 3.22 -12.44 -13.81
CA ILE A 232 4.48 -12.71 -13.08
C ILE A 232 4.49 -14.12 -12.51
N GLY A 233 3.35 -14.60 -11.98
CA GLY A 233 3.23 -15.97 -11.48
C GLY A 233 3.38 -17.02 -12.58
N LEU A 234 2.79 -16.80 -13.75
CA LEU A 234 2.93 -17.70 -14.91
C LEU A 234 4.38 -17.73 -15.42
N ALA A 235 5.04 -16.57 -15.49
CA ALA A 235 6.46 -16.50 -15.81
C ALA A 235 7.31 -17.26 -14.78
N LEU A 236 6.97 -17.17 -13.50
CA LEU A 236 7.65 -17.89 -12.43
C LEU A 236 7.47 -19.42 -12.53
N VAL A 237 6.27 -19.89 -12.91
CA VAL A 237 6.04 -21.32 -13.18
C VAL A 237 6.89 -21.81 -14.35
N ALA A 238 7.02 -21.01 -15.43
CA ALA A 238 7.91 -21.34 -16.53
C ALA A 238 9.38 -21.45 -16.09
N ILE A 239 9.83 -20.58 -15.17
CA ILE A 239 11.17 -20.66 -14.57
C ILE A 239 11.31 -21.94 -13.73
N PHE A 240 10.29 -22.31 -12.94
CA PHE A 240 10.31 -23.55 -12.17
C PHE A 240 10.44 -24.80 -13.04
N TRP A 241 9.81 -24.81 -14.23
CA TRP A 241 10.02 -25.88 -15.21
C TRP A 241 11.43 -25.84 -15.83
N GLY A 242 11.89 -24.66 -16.28
CA GLY A 242 13.19 -24.52 -16.93
C GLY A 242 14.39 -24.86 -16.02
N THR A 243 14.24 -24.67 -14.71
CA THR A 243 15.24 -25.02 -13.69
C THR A 243 15.13 -26.45 -13.17
N GLY A 244 14.09 -27.20 -13.55
CA GLY A 244 13.82 -28.55 -13.05
C GLY A 244 13.26 -28.60 -11.63
N LEU A 245 12.93 -27.45 -11.02
CA LEU A 245 12.21 -27.40 -9.73
C LEU A 245 10.85 -28.11 -9.82
N LEU A 246 10.20 -28.04 -10.99
CA LEU A 246 9.02 -28.80 -11.36
C LEU A 246 9.33 -29.73 -12.54
N SER A 247 8.89 -30.98 -12.43
CA SER A 247 9.05 -32.01 -13.46
C SER A 247 7.70 -32.32 -14.11
N LEU A 248 7.71 -33.00 -15.26
CA LEU A 248 6.52 -33.57 -15.91
C LEU A 248 6.69 -35.07 -16.21
N ARG A 249 7.72 -35.71 -15.64
CA ARG A 249 8.14 -37.07 -15.99
C ARG A 249 7.18 -38.14 -15.47
N SER A 250 6.75 -38.03 -14.21
CA SER A 250 5.81 -38.97 -13.60
C SER A 250 4.36 -38.46 -13.60
N PRO A 251 3.34 -39.35 -13.49
CA PRO A 251 1.96 -38.93 -13.28
C PRO A 251 1.78 -37.99 -12.07
N GLY A 252 2.49 -38.26 -10.97
CA GLY A 252 2.46 -37.37 -9.82
C GLY A 252 3.16 -36.04 -10.08
N ASP A 253 4.26 -36.01 -10.83
CA ASP A 253 4.90 -34.74 -11.24
C ASP A 253 3.94 -33.86 -12.04
N ARG A 254 3.11 -34.46 -12.90
CA ARG A 254 2.09 -33.73 -13.66
C ARG A 254 1.02 -33.11 -12.76
N LEU A 255 0.56 -33.83 -11.73
CA LEU A 255 -0.38 -33.29 -10.73
C LEU A 255 0.26 -32.12 -9.96
N GLU A 256 1.52 -32.25 -9.59
CA GLU A 256 2.27 -31.19 -8.92
C GLU A 256 2.46 -29.97 -9.82
N ALA A 257 2.76 -30.17 -11.11
CA ALA A 257 2.88 -29.08 -12.06
C ALA A 257 1.55 -28.31 -12.21
N VAL A 258 0.41 -29.03 -12.28
CA VAL A 258 -0.92 -28.39 -12.30
C VAL A 258 -1.18 -27.64 -10.99
N ALA A 259 -0.78 -28.20 -9.85
CA ALA A 259 -0.92 -27.54 -8.56
C ALA A 259 -0.20 -26.19 -8.52
N TRP A 260 1.08 -26.16 -8.90
CA TRP A 260 1.87 -24.93 -8.90
C TRP A 260 1.50 -23.96 -10.01
N LEU A 261 0.97 -24.45 -11.14
CA LEU A 261 0.38 -23.61 -12.19
C LEU A 261 -0.84 -22.83 -11.67
N MET A 262 -1.58 -23.37 -10.72
CA MET A 262 -2.73 -22.69 -10.10
C MET A 262 -2.34 -21.87 -8.86
N LEU A 263 -1.50 -22.42 -7.97
CA LEU A 263 -1.09 -21.76 -6.73
C LEU A 263 -0.22 -20.52 -6.99
N THR A 264 0.77 -20.62 -7.89
CA THR A 264 1.76 -19.55 -8.07
C THR A 264 1.12 -18.27 -8.60
N PRO A 265 0.31 -18.28 -9.68
CA PRO A 265 -0.41 -17.09 -10.14
C PRO A 265 -1.44 -16.59 -9.15
N ALA A 266 -2.10 -17.48 -8.38
CA ALA A 266 -3.04 -17.05 -7.34
C ALA A 266 -2.34 -16.24 -6.24
N ILE A 267 -1.20 -16.74 -5.74
CA ILE A 267 -0.39 -16.06 -4.71
C ILE A 267 0.15 -14.73 -5.25
N THR A 268 0.78 -14.72 -6.43
CA THR A 268 1.37 -13.50 -6.99
C THR A 268 0.32 -12.46 -7.36
N ALA A 269 -0.84 -12.88 -7.88
CA ALA A 269 -1.97 -11.99 -8.18
C ALA A 269 -2.55 -11.38 -6.92
N PHE A 270 -2.71 -12.16 -5.86
CA PHE A 270 -3.18 -11.67 -4.56
C PHE A 270 -2.22 -10.64 -3.98
N MET A 271 -0.92 -10.96 -3.95
CA MET A 271 0.11 -10.04 -3.48
C MET A 271 0.17 -8.75 -4.31
N ALA A 272 0.02 -8.84 -5.64
CA ALA A 272 -0.02 -7.68 -6.53
C ALA A 272 -1.21 -6.74 -6.23
N MET A 273 -2.38 -7.30 -5.93
CA MET A 273 -3.58 -6.51 -5.65
C MET A 273 -3.46 -5.63 -4.40
N ASN A 274 -2.58 -5.97 -3.46
CA ASN A 274 -2.36 -5.13 -2.27
C ASN A 274 -1.77 -3.75 -2.64
N TYR A 275 -1.14 -3.59 -3.81
CA TYR A 275 -0.63 -2.31 -4.30
C TYR A 275 -1.68 -1.39 -4.94
N THR A 276 -2.92 -1.85 -5.12
CA THR A 276 -4.02 -1.04 -5.69
C THR A 276 -4.28 0.23 -4.87
N GLY A 277 -4.12 0.18 -3.55
CA GLY A 277 -4.28 1.33 -2.64
C GLY A 277 -3.04 2.22 -2.49
N ALA A 278 -1.89 1.82 -3.05
CA ALA A 278 -0.61 2.53 -2.91
C ALA A 278 -0.08 3.08 -4.24
N SER A 279 -0.76 2.81 -5.35
CA SER A 279 -0.35 3.22 -6.69
C SER A 279 -1.26 4.30 -7.28
N THR A 280 -0.80 4.91 -8.38
CA THR A 280 -1.56 5.92 -9.13
C THR A 280 -2.39 5.34 -10.28
N TYR A 281 -2.47 4.01 -10.41
CA TYR A 281 -3.01 3.34 -11.59
C TYR A 281 -4.52 3.11 -11.51
N THR A 282 -5.07 2.97 -10.31
CA THR A 282 -6.44 2.50 -10.09
C THR A 282 -7.29 3.52 -9.36
N SER A 283 -8.56 3.62 -9.77
CA SER A 283 -9.61 4.36 -9.04
C SER A 283 -10.32 3.43 -8.06
N LEU A 284 -10.96 3.98 -7.03
CA LEU A 284 -11.72 3.19 -6.04
C LEU A 284 -12.79 2.29 -6.70
N SER A 285 -13.52 2.80 -7.69
CA SER A 285 -14.51 2.02 -8.42
C SER A 285 -13.88 0.91 -9.26
N GLY A 286 -12.71 1.18 -9.86
CA GLY A 286 -11.91 0.18 -10.57
C GLY A 286 -11.45 -0.95 -9.65
N VAL A 287 -10.92 -0.61 -8.47
CA VAL A 287 -10.47 -1.60 -7.47
C VAL A 287 -11.63 -2.45 -6.98
N LYS A 288 -12.79 -1.84 -6.67
CA LYS A 288 -13.99 -2.61 -6.25
C LYS A 288 -14.41 -3.62 -7.32
N ARG A 289 -14.45 -3.19 -8.59
CA ARG A 289 -14.76 -4.08 -9.71
C ARG A 289 -13.72 -5.19 -9.84
N GLU A 290 -12.44 -4.85 -9.75
CA GLU A 290 -11.34 -5.81 -9.83
C GLU A 290 -11.45 -6.88 -8.74
N MET A 291 -11.63 -6.46 -7.47
CA MET A 291 -11.75 -7.37 -6.33
C MET A 291 -12.92 -8.34 -6.46
N HIS A 292 -14.05 -7.88 -7.01
CA HIS A 292 -15.25 -8.71 -7.15
C HIS A 292 -15.00 -9.95 -8.02
N PHE A 293 -14.17 -9.85 -9.06
CA PHE A 293 -13.84 -10.97 -9.94
C PHE A 293 -12.54 -11.68 -9.53
N ALA A 294 -11.52 -10.91 -9.14
CA ALA A 294 -10.19 -11.44 -8.89
C ALA A 294 -10.11 -12.30 -7.64
N VAL A 295 -10.76 -11.89 -6.53
CA VAL A 295 -10.69 -12.62 -5.26
C VAL A 295 -11.31 -14.02 -5.38
N PRO A 296 -12.54 -14.19 -5.92
CA PRO A 296 -13.09 -15.53 -6.14
C PRO A 296 -12.22 -16.40 -7.06
N ALA A 297 -11.67 -15.83 -8.13
CA ALA A 297 -10.80 -16.56 -9.05
C ALA A 297 -9.48 -17.01 -8.40
N GLN A 298 -8.88 -16.17 -7.57
CA GLN A 298 -7.67 -16.50 -6.79
C GLN A 298 -7.96 -17.60 -5.76
N ILE A 299 -9.09 -17.53 -5.06
CA ILE A 299 -9.52 -18.57 -4.11
C ILE A 299 -9.75 -19.89 -4.84
N ALA A 300 -10.48 -19.88 -5.96
CA ALA A 300 -10.72 -21.07 -6.76
C ALA A 300 -9.40 -21.68 -7.25
N GLY A 301 -8.49 -20.86 -7.79
CA GLY A 301 -7.16 -21.31 -8.20
C GLY A 301 -6.35 -21.91 -7.04
N ALA A 302 -6.37 -21.27 -5.88
CA ALA A 302 -5.66 -21.77 -4.70
C ALA A 302 -6.24 -23.10 -4.20
N VAL A 303 -7.58 -23.25 -4.17
CA VAL A 303 -8.25 -24.49 -3.76
C VAL A 303 -7.97 -25.62 -4.76
N ILE A 304 -8.13 -25.35 -6.06
CA ILE A 304 -7.82 -26.34 -7.11
C ILE A 304 -6.36 -26.77 -6.99
N GLY A 305 -5.44 -25.81 -6.87
CA GLY A 305 -4.03 -26.09 -6.74
C GLY A 305 -3.69 -26.92 -5.48
N LEU A 306 -4.32 -26.61 -4.35
CA LEU A 306 -4.18 -27.39 -3.12
C LEU A 306 -4.70 -28.83 -3.30
N VAL A 307 -5.84 -29.02 -3.94
CA VAL A 307 -6.40 -30.36 -4.22
C VAL A 307 -5.45 -31.18 -5.08
N PHE A 308 -4.91 -30.60 -6.16
CA PHE A 308 -3.92 -31.28 -7.00
C PHE A 308 -2.61 -31.58 -6.26
N TRP A 309 -2.17 -30.66 -5.39
CA TRP A 309 -0.97 -30.85 -4.59
C TRP A 309 -1.14 -31.99 -3.57
N ILE A 310 -2.29 -32.04 -2.88
CA ILE A 310 -2.64 -33.14 -1.97
C ILE A 310 -2.79 -34.44 -2.76
N ALA A 311 -3.44 -34.42 -3.92
CA ALA A 311 -3.59 -35.59 -4.77
C ALA A 311 -2.23 -36.20 -5.12
N ARG A 312 -1.24 -35.36 -5.48
CA ARG A 312 0.15 -35.80 -5.72
C ARG A 312 0.72 -36.61 -4.56
N LEU A 313 0.42 -36.29 -3.30
CA LEU A 313 0.95 -37.02 -2.14
C LEU A 313 0.64 -38.53 -2.17
N PHE A 314 -0.41 -38.92 -2.90
CA PHE A 314 -0.83 -40.30 -3.12
C PHE A 314 -0.36 -40.87 -4.47
N PHE A 315 0.62 -40.29 -5.15
CA PHE A 315 1.21 -40.85 -6.37
C PHE A 315 2.72 -41.01 -6.21
N VAL A 316 3.21 -42.21 -6.57
CA VAL A 316 4.63 -42.57 -6.64
C VAL A 316 5.28 -41.81 -7.79
#